data_AF-A0A7U2FCC8-F1
#
_entry.id   AF-A0A7U2FCC8-F1
#
_cell.length_a   1.000
_cell.length_b   1.000
_cell.length_c   1.000
_cell.angle_alpha   90.00
_cell.angle_beta   90.00
_cell.angle_gamma   90.00
#
_symmetry.space_group_name_H-M   'P 1'
#
loop_
_entity.id
_entity.type
_entity.pdbx_description
1 polymer ?
#
loop_
_entity_poly.entity_id
_entity_poly.type
_entity_poly.pdbx_seq_one_letter_code
_entity_poly.pdbx_strand_id
1 'polypeptide(L)'
;MATTMVDELSAWVSHYLCLFLSLVLIIARLILRRKQQQTFTSGDYWCITAGFSILIRLVAHHYVLSYGSTRIEREKFESVYKLHLQGNPGGAERVMLGSKMVLFTRTLLVFILWSAKIAVLDLLASLIMRLPFEKRILYTYWAILATTFVASIVTVFTSCVPLRLSWEIYPWPDERGHYRLPDKCVIAALWIYTYEMSNIFTDVMLMALSFSIIYTVRIPLSQKARILSLFNIGFVLVGISIARMVRGRASTTEGGQTTYESMEILFSTIVAVTPTLYTLLKSKAEKSPSNMESTVRVPSLAGSTYELENALSHEDDSSTAGMFIHVRNQDWGTGKSAPKI
;
A
#
# COMPACT_ATOMS: atom_id res chain seq x y z
N MET A 1 -16.91 -23.13 -25.29
CA MET A 1 -17.90 -22.08 -24.93
C MET A 1 -18.29 -22.17 -23.46
N ALA A 2 -18.70 -23.33 -22.93
CA ALA A 2 -19.00 -23.48 -21.50
C ALA A 2 -17.77 -23.27 -20.59
N THR A 3 -16.63 -23.86 -20.92
CA THR A 3 -15.35 -23.69 -20.17
C THR A 3 -14.89 -22.23 -20.13
N THR A 4 -14.90 -21.56 -21.29
CA THR A 4 -14.54 -20.15 -21.41
C THR A 4 -15.47 -19.20 -20.65
N MET A 5 -16.76 -19.55 -20.49
CA MET A 5 -17.69 -18.74 -19.69
C MET A 5 -17.50 -18.93 -18.18
N VAL A 6 -17.15 -20.15 -17.74
CA VAL A 6 -16.79 -20.43 -16.35
C VAL A 6 -15.51 -19.68 -15.97
N ASP A 7 -14.52 -19.65 -16.87
CA ASP A 7 -13.26 -18.94 -16.64
C ASP A 7 -13.48 -17.43 -16.51
N GLU A 8 -14.29 -16.82 -17.37
CA GLU A 8 -14.62 -15.39 -17.28
C GLU A 8 -15.40 -15.08 -16.00
N LEU A 9 -16.42 -15.87 -15.64
CA LEU A 9 -17.17 -15.65 -14.40
C LEU A 9 -16.26 -15.75 -13.16
N SER A 10 -15.34 -16.71 -13.15
CA SER A 10 -14.38 -16.89 -12.05
C SER A 10 -13.44 -15.68 -11.90
N ALA A 11 -13.00 -15.09 -13.02
CA ALA A 11 -12.17 -13.90 -13.04
C ALA A 11 -12.91 -12.68 -12.45
N TRP A 12 -14.19 -12.52 -12.79
CA TRP A 12 -15.00 -11.41 -12.28
C TRP A 12 -15.20 -11.54 -10.78
N VAL A 13 -15.60 -12.72 -10.29
CA VAL A 13 -15.78 -12.97 -8.86
C VAL A 13 -14.48 -12.76 -8.09
N SER A 14 -13.35 -13.26 -8.62
CA SER A 14 -12.03 -13.06 -8.01
C SER A 14 -11.68 -11.57 -7.91
N HIS A 15 -11.92 -10.80 -8.98
CA HIS A 15 -11.66 -9.37 -9.00
C HIS A 15 -12.44 -8.61 -7.92
N TYR A 16 -13.76 -8.81 -7.82
CA TYR A 16 -14.59 -8.16 -6.80
C TYR A 16 -14.17 -8.56 -5.38
N LEU A 17 -13.89 -9.86 -5.16
CA LEU A 17 -13.50 -10.38 -3.87
C LEU A 17 -12.18 -9.76 -3.38
N CYS A 18 -11.16 -9.70 -4.25
CA CYS A 18 -9.85 -9.13 -3.91
C CYS A 18 -9.95 -7.64 -3.56
N LEU A 19 -10.70 -6.84 -4.32
CA LEU A 19 -10.85 -5.42 -4.05
C LEU A 19 -11.67 -5.16 -2.78
N PHE A 20 -12.75 -5.92 -2.57
CA PHE A 20 -13.55 -5.82 -1.35
C PHE A 20 -12.72 -6.16 -0.10
N LEU A 21 -11.96 -7.27 -0.15
CA LEU A 21 -11.06 -7.66 0.94
C LEU A 21 -10.00 -6.59 1.22
N SER A 22 -9.41 -6.00 0.17
CA SER A 22 -8.45 -4.89 0.31
C SER A 22 -9.07 -3.69 1.03
N LEU A 23 -10.30 -3.32 0.66
CA LEU A 23 -11.01 -2.22 1.30
C LEU A 23 -11.30 -2.52 2.78
N VAL A 24 -11.74 -3.74 3.09
CA VAL A 24 -11.99 -4.18 4.47
C VAL A 24 -10.71 -4.12 5.30
N LEU A 25 -9.56 -4.53 4.75
CA LEU A 25 -8.26 -4.44 5.45
C LEU A 25 -7.87 -3.00 5.78
N ILE A 26 -8.06 -2.06 4.84
CA ILE A 26 -7.80 -0.63 5.07
C ILE A 26 -8.74 -0.08 6.14
N ILE A 27 -10.03 -0.38 6.06
CA ILE A 27 -11.02 0.07 7.07
C ILE A 27 -10.68 -0.52 8.44
N ALA A 28 -10.35 -1.81 8.52
CA ALA A 28 -9.98 -2.48 9.76
C ALA A 28 -8.75 -1.80 10.41
N ARG A 29 -7.72 -1.45 9.63
CA ARG A 29 -6.57 -0.68 10.11
C ARG A 29 -6.99 0.64 10.74
N LEU A 30 -7.83 1.43 10.06
CA LEU A 30 -8.27 2.74 10.53
C LEU A 30 -9.11 2.63 11.81
N ILE A 31 -10.03 1.67 11.87
CA ILE A 31 -10.86 1.42 13.06
C ILE A 31 -9.99 1.01 14.25
N LEU A 32 -9.04 0.08 14.05
CA LEU A 32 -8.17 -0.37 15.12
C LEU A 32 -7.30 0.76 15.65
N ARG A 33 -6.79 1.62 14.77
CA ARG A 33 -5.99 2.78 15.19
C ARG A 33 -6.82 3.78 15.99
N ARG A 34 -8.04 4.07 15.54
CA ARG A 34 -8.98 4.94 16.26
C ARG A 34 -9.35 4.36 17.63
N LYS A 35 -9.56 3.04 17.72
CA LYS A 35 -9.83 2.35 19.00
C LYS A 35 -8.66 2.44 19.99
N GLN A 36 -7.43 2.59 19.51
CA GLN A 36 -6.24 2.75 20.37
C GLN A 36 -5.89 4.21 20.67
N GLN A 37 -6.75 5.16 20.29
CA GLN A 37 -6.53 6.60 20.47
C GLN A 37 -5.17 7.11 19.97
N GLN A 38 -4.60 6.45 18.96
CA GLN A 38 -3.37 6.91 18.34
C GLN A 38 -3.67 8.03 17.33
N THR A 39 -2.77 8.99 17.23
CA THR A 39 -2.84 10.03 16.20
C THR A 39 -2.62 9.43 14.82
N PHE A 40 -3.27 10.00 13.81
CA PHE A 40 -3.07 9.61 12.42
C PHE A 40 -1.67 10.06 11.96
N THR A 41 -0.90 9.12 11.42
CA THR A 41 0.37 9.42 10.75
C THR A 41 0.16 9.65 9.26
N SER A 42 1.14 10.28 8.61
CA SER A 42 1.15 10.52 7.17
C SER A 42 0.82 9.27 6.35
N GLY A 43 1.38 8.10 6.71
CA GLY A 43 1.09 6.82 6.05
C GLY A 43 -0.38 6.37 6.10
N ASP A 44 -1.17 6.79 7.09
CA ASP A 44 -2.60 6.47 7.12
C ASP A 44 -3.41 7.30 6.13
N TYR A 45 -3.03 8.56 5.91
CA TYR A 45 -3.66 9.38 4.88
C TYR A 45 -3.42 8.79 3.49
N TRP A 46 -2.23 8.23 3.24
CA TRP A 46 -1.95 7.48 2.02
C TRP A 46 -2.80 6.21 1.89
N CYS A 47 -3.03 5.48 2.99
CA CYS A 47 -3.92 4.31 2.99
C CYS A 47 -5.40 4.69 2.75
N ILE A 48 -5.86 5.82 3.31
CA ILE A 48 -7.21 6.36 3.04
C ILE A 48 -7.35 6.71 1.56
N THR A 49 -6.34 7.37 1.00
CA THR A 49 -6.29 7.73 -0.43
C THR A 49 -6.31 6.48 -1.31
N ALA A 50 -5.57 5.43 -0.94
CA ALA A 50 -5.61 4.14 -1.60
C ALA A 50 -7.01 3.50 -1.53
N GLY A 51 -7.64 3.48 -0.35
CA GLY A 51 -8.98 2.93 -0.15
C GLY A 51 -10.05 3.64 -0.98
N PHE A 52 -10.00 4.97 -1.03
CA PHE A 52 -10.89 5.77 -1.88
C PHE A 52 -10.66 5.47 -3.37
N SER A 53 -9.40 5.36 -3.79
CA SER A 53 -9.05 5.01 -5.17
C SER A 53 -9.49 3.60 -5.56
N ILE A 54 -9.44 2.63 -4.63
CA ILE A 54 -9.96 1.26 -4.81
C ILE A 54 -11.47 1.29 -5.05
N LEU A 55 -12.22 2.09 -4.28
CA LEU A 55 -13.67 2.23 -4.47
C LEU A 55 -14.02 2.79 -5.85
N ILE A 56 -13.34 3.85 -6.28
CA ILE A 56 -13.54 4.42 -7.63
C ILE A 56 -13.19 3.38 -8.69
N ARG A 57 -12.08 2.66 -8.51
CA ARG A 57 -11.64 1.62 -9.45
C ARG A 57 -12.65 0.49 -9.55
N LEU A 58 -13.24 0.04 -8.44
CA LEU A 58 -14.28 -0.98 -8.41
C LEU A 58 -15.47 -0.60 -9.31
N VAL A 59 -15.96 0.63 -9.16
CA VAL A 59 -17.10 1.15 -9.95
C VAL A 59 -16.71 1.30 -11.41
N ALA A 60 -15.57 1.93 -11.72
CA ALA A 60 -15.12 2.11 -13.09
C ALA A 60 -14.89 0.76 -13.80
N HIS A 61 -14.35 -0.23 -13.09
CA HIS A 61 -14.08 -1.56 -13.65
C HIS A 61 -15.36 -2.36 -13.88
N HIS A 62 -16.39 -2.18 -13.05
CA HIS A 62 -17.72 -2.73 -13.31
C HIS A 62 -18.24 -2.27 -14.68
N TYR A 63 -18.12 -0.97 -15.00
CA TYR A 63 -18.51 -0.45 -16.30
C TYR A 63 -17.64 -0.97 -17.45
N VAL A 64 -16.32 -1.15 -17.25
CA VAL A 64 -15.43 -1.76 -18.25
C VAL A 64 -15.90 -3.18 -18.59
N LEU A 65 -16.19 -3.98 -17.56
CA LEU A 65 -16.64 -5.36 -17.75
C LEU A 65 -18.04 -5.44 -18.38
N SER A 66 -18.95 -4.52 -18.05
CA SER A 66 -20.30 -4.49 -18.62
C SER A 66 -20.37 -3.96 -20.05
N TYR A 67 -19.56 -2.95 -20.41
CA TYR A 67 -19.57 -2.35 -21.75
C TYR A 67 -18.56 -2.97 -22.71
N GLY A 68 -17.58 -3.71 -22.20
CA GLY A 68 -16.44 -4.22 -22.97
C GLY A 68 -15.46 -3.11 -23.34
N SER A 69 -14.27 -3.49 -23.81
CA SER A 69 -13.26 -2.55 -24.28
C SER A 69 -12.68 -2.98 -25.62
N THR A 70 -11.91 -2.12 -26.30
CA THR A 70 -11.20 -2.49 -27.54
C THR A 70 -10.04 -3.46 -27.32
N ARG A 71 -9.73 -3.82 -26.07
CA ARG A 71 -8.57 -4.64 -25.67
C ARG A 71 -8.78 -6.15 -25.88
N ILE A 72 -9.40 -6.51 -26.99
CA ILE A 72 -9.82 -7.87 -27.31
C ILE A 72 -8.78 -8.52 -28.23
N GLU A 73 -8.50 -9.80 -27.98
CA GLU A 73 -7.71 -10.66 -28.86
C GLU A 73 -8.21 -10.60 -30.32
N ARG A 74 -7.29 -10.66 -31.29
CA ARG A 74 -7.59 -10.59 -32.74
C ARG A 74 -8.70 -11.58 -33.16
N GLU A 75 -8.76 -12.75 -32.53
CA GLU A 75 -9.77 -13.79 -32.80
C GLU A 75 -11.15 -13.48 -32.18
N LYS A 76 -11.20 -12.85 -31.00
CA LYS A 76 -12.47 -12.47 -30.36
C LYS A 76 -13.00 -11.14 -30.86
N PHE A 77 -12.16 -10.30 -31.47
CA PHE A 77 -12.55 -9.00 -32.03
C PHE A 77 -13.70 -9.14 -33.02
N GLU A 78 -13.68 -10.17 -33.88
CA GLU A 78 -14.74 -10.40 -34.85
C GLU A 78 -16.07 -10.74 -34.16
N SER A 79 -16.04 -11.57 -33.11
CA SER A 79 -17.24 -11.90 -32.33
C SER A 79 -17.81 -10.70 -31.56
N VAL A 80 -16.95 -9.84 -31.02
CA VAL A 80 -17.36 -8.61 -30.31
C VAL A 80 -17.87 -7.56 -31.30
N TYR A 81 -17.25 -7.43 -32.47
CA TYR A 81 -17.74 -6.60 -33.55
C TYR A 81 -19.16 -7.04 -33.98
N LYS A 82 -19.37 -8.34 -34.19
CA LYS A 82 -20.68 -8.90 -34.52
C LYS A 82 -21.70 -8.76 -33.38
N LEU A 83 -21.29 -8.86 -32.12
CA LEU A 83 -22.19 -8.79 -30.97
C LEU A 83 -22.57 -7.35 -30.58
N HIS A 84 -21.60 -6.44 -30.58
CA HIS A 84 -21.76 -5.08 -30.08
C HIS A 84 -21.98 -4.06 -31.21
N LEU A 85 -21.32 -4.20 -32.36
CA LEU A 85 -21.43 -3.21 -33.45
C LEU A 85 -22.39 -3.63 -34.57
N GLN A 86 -22.59 -4.92 -34.84
CA GLN A 86 -23.47 -5.36 -35.91
C GLN A 86 -24.95 -5.36 -35.44
N GLY A 87 -25.71 -4.35 -35.86
CA GLY A 87 -27.17 -4.28 -35.66
C GLY A 87 -27.66 -3.47 -34.46
N ASN A 88 -26.77 -2.88 -33.66
CA ASN A 88 -27.14 -2.00 -32.53
C ASN A 88 -26.60 -0.57 -32.72
N PRO A 89 -27.44 0.44 -32.98
CA PRO A 89 -27.01 1.81 -33.29
C PRO A 89 -26.33 2.58 -32.14
N GLY A 90 -26.07 1.97 -30.97
CA GLY A 90 -25.33 2.59 -29.86
C GLY A 90 -24.16 1.75 -29.31
N GLY A 91 -23.81 0.62 -29.93
CA GLY A 91 -22.79 -0.27 -29.38
C GLY A 91 -21.36 0.26 -29.50
N ALA A 92 -21.05 0.98 -30.58
CA ALA A 92 -19.75 1.61 -30.76
C ALA A 92 -19.43 2.65 -29.66
N GLU A 93 -20.42 3.43 -29.25
CA GLU A 93 -20.25 4.42 -28.18
C GLU A 93 -19.95 3.77 -26.82
N ARG A 94 -20.63 2.65 -26.51
CA ARG A 94 -20.39 1.89 -25.27
C ARG A 94 -18.98 1.32 -25.21
N VAL A 95 -18.49 0.75 -26.30
CA VAL A 95 -17.12 0.21 -26.38
C VAL A 95 -16.07 1.33 -26.32
N MET A 96 -16.35 2.49 -26.92
CA MET A 96 -15.49 3.67 -26.80
C MET A 96 -15.42 4.15 -25.35
N LEU A 97 -16.56 4.19 -24.65
CA LEU A 97 -16.62 4.54 -23.23
C LEU A 97 -15.85 3.54 -22.36
N GLY A 98 -16.03 2.23 -22.59
CA GLY A 98 -15.28 1.20 -21.88
C GLY A 98 -13.77 1.31 -22.09
N SER A 99 -13.33 1.60 -23.31
CA SER A 99 -11.90 1.81 -23.63
C SER A 99 -11.30 3.03 -22.92
N LYS A 100 -12.07 4.12 -22.79
CA LYS A 100 -11.67 5.28 -21.97
C LYS A 100 -11.58 4.93 -20.48
N MET A 101 -12.54 4.15 -19.97
CA MET A 101 -12.54 3.67 -18.58
C MET A 101 -11.35 2.74 -18.29
N VAL A 102 -10.85 1.99 -19.27
CA VAL A 102 -9.62 1.19 -19.12
C VAL A 102 -8.41 2.08 -18.83
N LEU A 103 -8.23 3.21 -19.52
CA LEU A 103 -7.14 4.15 -19.21
C LEU A 103 -7.28 4.74 -17.80
N PHE A 104 -8.50 5.09 -17.42
CA PHE A 104 -8.80 5.64 -16.10
C PHE A 104 -8.50 4.61 -14.99
N THR A 105 -8.95 3.37 -15.15
CA THR A 105 -8.68 2.30 -14.19
C THR A 105 -7.18 2.00 -14.09
N ARG A 106 -6.42 1.96 -15.19
CA ARG A 106 -4.94 1.82 -15.14
C ARG A 106 -4.27 2.94 -14.35
N THR A 107 -4.75 4.17 -14.54
CA THR A 107 -4.25 5.32 -13.78
C THR A 107 -4.49 5.10 -12.28
N LEU A 108 -5.70 4.68 -11.89
CA LEU A 108 -6.03 4.36 -10.49
C LEU A 108 -5.18 3.21 -9.93
N LEU A 109 -4.85 2.19 -10.73
CA LEU A 109 -3.97 1.09 -10.29
C LEU A 109 -2.60 1.62 -9.85
N VAL A 110 -2.00 2.51 -10.65
CA VAL A 110 -0.74 3.16 -10.32
C VAL A 110 -0.88 3.99 -9.03
N PHE A 111 -1.95 4.76 -8.88
CA PHE A 111 -2.19 5.50 -7.62
C PHE A 111 -2.31 4.59 -6.40
N ILE A 112 -3.04 3.48 -6.50
CA ILE A 112 -3.26 2.54 -5.40
C ILE A 112 -1.94 1.90 -4.96
N LEU A 113 -1.14 1.40 -5.90
CA LEU A 113 0.10 0.71 -5.56
C LEU A 113 1.18 1.66 -5.06
N TRP A 114 1.31 2.86 -5.64
CA TRP A 114 2.31 3.82 -5.18
C TRP A 114 1.91 4.42 -3.82
N SER A 115 0.63 4.65 -3.55
CA SER A 115 0.18 5.07 -2.22
C SER A 115 0.42 3.98 -1.17
N ALA A 116 0.22 2.70 -1.49
CA ALA A 116 0.59 1.60 -0.60
C ALA A 116 2.11 1.55 -0.33
N LYS A 117 2.94 1.69 -1.35
CA LYS A 117 4.41 1.77 -1.20
C LYS A 117 4.86 2.96 -0.35
N ILE A 118 4.25 4.12 -0.57
CA ILE A 118 4.53 5.32 0.23
C ILE A 118 4.12 5.11 1.69
N ALA A 119 2.97 4.47 1.95
CA ALA A 119 2.54 4.15 3.31
C ALA A 119 3.51 3.19 4.03
N VAL A 120 4.07 2.21 3.30
CA VAL A 120 5.13 1.33 3.80
C VAL A 120 6.42 2.11 4.06
N LEU A 121 6.83 2.97 3.13
CA LEU A 121 8.02 3.80 3.28
C LEU A 121 7.92 4.74 4.49
N ASP A 122 6.77 5.36 4.73
CA ASP A 122 6.52 6.24 5.88
C ASP A 122 6.65 5.48 7.22
N LEU A 123 6.10 4.26 7.26
CA LEU A 123 6.28 3.37 8.40
C LEU A 123 7.75 3.02 8.62
N LEU A 124 8.48 2.63 7.56
CA LEU A 124 9.91 2.32 7.64
C LEU A 124 10.72 3.56 8.05
N ALA A 125 10.39 4.74 7.53
CA ALA A 125 11.01 6.00 7.89
C ALA A 125 10.89 6.26 9.39
N SER A 126 9.70 6.07 9.97
CA SER A 126 9.49 6.24 11.42
C SER A 126 10.37 5.33 12.28
N LEU A 127 10.82 4.19 11.74
CA LEU A 127 11.73 3.25 12.39
C LEU A 127 13.21 3.61 12.21
N ILE A 128 13.56 4.25 11.08
CA ILE A 128 14.93 4.63 10.70
C ILE A 128 15.38 5.95 11.33
N MET A 129 14.46 6.83 11.78
CA MET A 129 14.71 8.19 12.34
C MET A 129 15.61 8.25 13.60
N ARG A 130 16.39 7.19 13.89
CA ARG A 130 17.40 7.10 14.93
C ARG A 130 18.81 6.83 14.37
N LEU A 131 19.02 6.90 13.04
CA LEU A 131 20.27 6.52 12.39
C LEU A 131 20.96 7.73 11.72
N PRO A 132 22.30 7.84 11.78
CA PRO A 132 23.02 9.04 11.34
C PRO A 132 22.92 9.37 9.85
N PHE A 133 22.58 8.40 8.99
CA PHE A 133 22.46 8.58 7.52
C PHE A 133 21.00 8.57 7.00
N GLU A 134 20.02 8.67 7.91
CA GLU A 134 18.60 8.45 7.62
C GLU A 134 18.01 9.36 6.53
N LYS A 135 18.31 10.65 6.58
CA LYS A 135 17.64 11.64 5.71
C LYS A 135 18.03 11.47 4.25
N ARG A 136 19.32 11.27 3.98
CA ARG A 136 19.82 11.11 2.60
C ARG A 136 19.22 9.87 1.95
N ILE A 137 19.20 8.75 2.68
CA ILE A 137 18.56 7.52 2.20
C ILE A 137 17.08 7.77 1.95
N LEU A 138 16.34 8.29 2.93
CA LEU A 138 14.90 8.52 2.75
C LEU A 138 14.57 9.45 1.57
N TYR A 139 15.30 10.55 1.37
CA TYR A 139 15.12 11.43 0.21
C TYR A 139 15.36 10.72 -1.13
N THR A 140 16.38 9.85 -1.23
CA THR A 140 16.60 9.08 -2.45
C THR A 140 15.45 8.13 -2.76
N TYR A 141 14.88 7.48 -1.74
CA TYR A 141 13.74 6.57 -1.89
C TYR A 141 12.47 7.32 -2.32
N TRP A 142 12.20 8.49 -1.72
CA TRP A 142 11.11 9.36 -2.15
C TRP A 142 11.27 9.83 -3.59
N ALA A 143 12.48 10.24 -4.00
CA ALA A 143 12.76 10.65 -5.37
C ALA A 143 12.54 9.51 -6.37
N ILE A 144 12.97 8.28 -6.04
CA ILE A 144 12.76 7.10 -6.88
C ILE A 144 11.26 6.76 -7.01
N LEU A 145 10.51 6.75 -5.90
CA LEU A 145 9.07 6.50 -5.92
C LEU A 145 8.33 7.56 -6.75
N ALA A 146 8.68 8.85 -6.59
CA ALA A 146 8.09 9.93 -7.38
C ALA A 146 8.41 9.80 -8.87
N THR A 147 9.66 9.48 -9.22
CA THR A 147 10.09 9.36 -10.62
C THR A 147 9.42 8.17 -11.31
N THR A 148 9.40 7.01 -10.66
CA THR A 148 8.74 5.80 -11.18
C THR A 148 7.22 5.95 -11.27
N PHE A 149 6.61 6.70 -10.35
CA PHE A 149 5.20 7.07 -10.41
C PHE A 149 4.91 7.89 -11.66
N VAL A 150 5.64 8.98 -11.87
CA VAL A 150 5.45 9.87 -13.03
C VAL A 150 5.69 9.11 -14.33
N ALA A 151 6.74 8.28 -14.41
CA ALA A 151 7.01 7.46 -15.59
C ALA A 151 5.85 6.48 -15.89
N SER A 152 5.30 5.84 -14.86
CA SER A 152 4.17 4.92 -15.01
C SER A 152 2.90 5.63 -15.46
N ILE A 153 2.62 6.83 -14.93
CA ILE A 153 1.46 7.65 -15.34
C ILE A 153 1.63 8.15 -16.77
N VAL A 154 2.79 8.72 -17.12
CA VAL A 154 3.06 9.24 -18.47
C VAL A 154 2.88 8.12 -19.49
N THR A 155 3.40 6.93 -19.22
CA THR A 155 3.27 5.79 -20.14
C THR A 155 1.84 5.26 -20.30
N VAL A 156 0.93 5.47 -19.34
CA VAL A 156 -0.51 5.23 -19.56
C VAL A 156 -1.02 6.05 -20.75
N PHE A 157 -0.65 7.33 -20.81
CA PHE A 157 -1.14 8.27 -21.82
C PHE A 157 -0.31 8.28 -23.11
N THR A 158 0.96 7.90 -23.05
CA THR A 158 1.85 7.85 -24.23
C THR A 158 1.95 6.47 -24.86
N SER A 159 1.24 5.47 -24.33
CA SER A 159 1.19 4.12 -24.92
C SER A 159 0.70 4.12 -26.37
N CYS A 160 -0.10 5.11 -26.76
CA CYS A 160 -0.55 5.32 -28.13
C CYS A 160 -0.43 6.79 -28.51
N VAL A 161 0.18 7.07 -29.66
CA VAL A 161 0.28 8.43 -30.20
C VAL A 161 -0.28 8.45 -31.62
N PRO A 162 -1.31 9.28 -31.91
CA PRO A 162 -2.06 10.13 -30.97
C PRO A 162 -2.93 9.32 -29.98
N LEU A 163 -3.15 9.86 -28.78
CA LEU A 163 -3.90 9.20 -27.69
C LEU A 163 -5.32 8.76 -28.11
N ARG A 164 -5.92 9.45 -29.09
CA ARG A 164 -7.24 9.11 -29.66
C ARG A 164 -7.32 7.68 -30.20
N LEU A 165 -6.21 7.12 -30.66
CA LEU A 165 -6.12 5.76 -31.18
C LEU A 165 -6.40 4.68 -30.12
N SER A 166 -6.28 5.01 -28.83
CA SER A 166 -6.51 4.04 -27.74
C SER A 166 -7.96 3.64 -27.53
N TRP A 167 -8.92 4.48 -27.98
CA TRP A 167 -10.36 4.24 -27.82
C TRP A 167 -11.13 4.29 -29.15
N GLU A 168 -10.43 4.50 -30.27
CA GLU A 168 -11.03 4.55 -31.59
C GLU A 168 -11.23 3.12 -32.11
N ILE A 169 -12.46 2.83 -32.56
CA ILE A 169 -12.84 1.51 -33.06
C ILE A 169 -12.56 1.52 -34.57
N TYR A 170 -11.37 1.05 -34.96
CA TYR A 170 -11.02 0.92 -36.37
C TYR A 170 -11.57 -0.38 -36.96
N PRO A 171 -12.25 -0.26 -38.11
CA PRO A 171 -12.00 -1.20 -39.18
C PRO A 171 -11.77 -0.42 -40.48
N TRP A 172 -10.52 -0.28 -40.90
CA TRP A 172 -10.26 -0.19 -42.34
C TRP A 172 -9.75 -1.57 -42.76
N PRO A 173 -10.49 -2.31 -43.60
CA PRO A 173 -9.91 -3.48 -44.24
C PRO A 173 -8.67 -3.01 -45.02
N ASP A 174 -7.57 -3.73 -44.86
CA ASP A 174 -6.48 -3.74 -45.85
C ASP A 174 -7.08 -4.01 -47.24
N GLU A 175 -6.41 -3.66 -48.33
CA GLU A 175 -6.83 -3.96 -49.71
C GLU A 175 -7.18 -5.45 -49.93
N ARG A 176 -6.72 -6.33 -49.02
CA ARG A 176 -7.03 -7.77 -48.95
C ARG A 176 -8.22 -8.17 -48.06
N GLY A 177 -8.99 -7.23 -47.53
CA GLY A 177 -10.13 -7.52 -46.65
C GLY A 177 -9.74 -7.92 -45.22
N HIS A 178 -8.47 -7.76 -44.84
CA HIS A 178 -7.99 -8.06 -43.48
C HIS A 178 -8.20 -6.87 -42.55
N TYR A 179 -8.89 -7.09 -41.43
CA TYR A 179 -9.01 -6.10 -40.36
C TYR A 179 -7.67 -5.97 -39.62
N ARG A 180 -6.95 -4.88 -39.84
CA ARG A 180 -5.67 -4.60 -39.17
C ARG A 180 -5.90 -3.67 -37.98
N LEU A 181 -6.04 -4.23 -36.79
CA LEU A 181 -5.92 -3.45 -35.55
C LEU A 181 -4.46 -2.97 -35.43
N PRO A 182 -4.21 -1.75 -34.94
CA PRO A 182 -2.85 -1.31 -34.63
C PRO A 182 -2.32 -2.14 -33.44
N ASP A 183 -1.65 -3.25 -33.76
CA ASP A 183 -1.18 -4.28 -32.81
C ASP A 183 -0.42 -3.71 -31.60
N LYS A 184 0.27 -2.58 -31.76
CA LYS A 184 1.08 -1.94 -30.71
C LYS A 184 0.27 -1.10 -29.73
N CYS A 185 -0.87 -0.54 -30.15
CA CYS A 185 -1.66 0.39 -29.34
C CYS A 185 -2.66 -0.36 -28.44
N VAL A 186 -3.34 -1.37 -28.98
CA VAL A 186 -4.40 -2.11 -28.26
C VAL A 186 -3.84 -2.84 -27.03
N ILE A 187 -2.65 -3.42 -27.13
CA ILE A 187 -2.01 -4.15 -26.02
C ILE A 187 -1.43 -3.18 -24.97
N ALA A 188 -1.17 -1.91 -25.34
CA ALA A 188 -0.48 -0.92 -24.51
C ALA A 188 0.82 -1.47 -23.88
N ALA A 189 1.62 -2.15 -24.71
CA ALA A 189 2.82 -2.85 -24.27
C ALA A 189 3.79 -1.93 -23.52
N LEU A 190 3.99 -0.69 -23.99
CA LEU A 190 4.89 0.29 -23.37
C LEU A 190 4.53 0.57 -21.91
N TRP A 191 3.25 0.78 -21.61
CA TRP A 191 2.77 0.93 -20.24
C TRP A 191 3.04 -0.32 -19.42
N ILE A 192 2.67 -1.51 -19.92
CA ILE A 192 2.89 -2.78 -19.19
C ILE A 192 4.36 -2.92 -18.81
N TYR A 193 5.29 -2.75 -19.76
CA TYR A 193 6.72 -2.84 -19.47
C TYR A 193 7.18 -1.82 -18.42
N THR A 194 6.81 -0.56 -18.59
CA THR A 194 7.28 0.52 -17.72
C THR A 194 6.74 0.37 -16.31
N TYR A 195 5.45 0.06 -16.20
CA TYR A 195 4.75 -0.17 -14.94
C TYR A 195 5.34 -1.38 -14.20
N GLU A 196 5.43 -2.55 -14.85
CA GLU A 196 5.90 -3.79 -14.21
C GLU A 196 7.35 -3.67 -13.76
N MET A 197 8.22 -3.11 -14.60
CA MET A 197 9.63 -2.93 -14.25
C MET A 197 9.81 -1.93 -13.10
N SER A 198 9.05 -0.81 -13.13
CA SER A 198 9.04 0.17 -12.04
C SER A 198 8.52 -0.45 -10.74
N ASN A 199 7.50 -1.29 -10.83
CA ASN A 199 6.89 -1.97 -9.71
C ASN A 199 7.88 -2.93 -9.04
N ILE A 200 8.47 -3.85 -9.82
CA ILE A 200 9.48 -4.80 -9.34
C ILE A 200 10.68 -4.06 -8.75
N PHE A 201 11.18 -3.04 -9.44
CA PHE A 201 12.33 -2.26 -8.97
C PHE A 201 12.05 -1.58 -7.62
N THR A 202 10.88 -0.95 -7.47
CA THR A 202 10.50 -0.27 -6.23
C THR A 202 10.23 -1.24 -5.08
N ASP A 203 9.68 -2.42 -5.35
CA ASP A 203 9.50 -3.48 -4.36
C ASP A 203 10.84 -4.03 -3.86
N VAL A 204 11.76 -4.38 -4.77
CA VAL A 204 13.11 -4.83 -4.42
C VAL A 204 13.85 -3.77 -3.61
N MET A 205 13.69 -2.49 -3.97
CA MET A 205 14.27 -1.37 -3.25
C MET A 205 13.74 -1.28 -1.81
N LEU A 206 12.42 -1.35 -1.59
CA LEU A 206 11.81 -1.32 -0.26
C LEU A 206 12.16 -2.56 0.57
N MET A 207 12.31 -3.71 -0.09
CA MET A 207 12.82 -4.92 0.53
C MET A 207 14.26 -4.70 1.01
N ALA A 208 15.16 -4.23 0.13
CA ALA A 208 16.54 -3.93 0.51
C ALA A 208 16.62 -2.95 1.69
N LEU A 209 15.74 -1.95 1.75
CA LEU A 209 15.63 -1.03 2.89
C LEU A 209 15.26 -1.77 4.18
N SER A 210 14.18 -2.55 4.18
CA SER A 210 13.75 -3.23 5.40
C SER A 210 14.79 -4.27 5.87
N PHE A 211 15.49 -4.91 4.94
CA PHE A 211 16.61 -5.81 5.27
C PHE A 211 17.76 -5.05 5.92
N SER A 212 18.16 -3.91 5.36
CA SER A 212 19.24 -3.07 5.90
C SER A 212 18.96 -2.64 7.35
N ILE A 213 17.70 -2.33 7.67
CA ILE A 213 17.27 -2.01 9.04
C ILE A 213 17.48 -3.21 9.98
N ILE A 214 17.05 -4.40 9.57
CA ILE A 214 17.14 -5.62 10.39
C ILE A 214 18.60 -5.99 10.70
N TYR A 215 19.52 -5.74 9.77
CA TYR A 215 20.94 -6.02 9.98
C TYR A 215 21.62 -4.99 10.87
N THR A 216 21.16 -3.74 10.85
CA THR A 216 21.76 -2.67 11.64
C THR A 216 21.28 -2.71 13.10
N VAL A 217 20.03 -3.12 13.35
CA VAL A 217 19.47 -3.16 14.70
C VAL A 217 19.75 -4.53 15.36
N ARG A 218 20.37 -4.52 16.55
CA ARG A 218 20.58 -5.74 17.36
C ARG A 218 19.27 -6.19 18.02
N ILE A 219 18.47 -6.96 17.28
CA ILE A 219 17.18 -7.52 17.73
C ILE A 219 17.36 -8.99 18.15
N PRO A 220 16.72 -9.45 19.26
CA PRO A 220 16.75 -10.87 19.63
C PRO A 220 16.17 -11.77 18.53
N LEU A 221 16.74 -12.98 18.36
CA LEU A 221 16.44 -13.89 17.24
C LEU A 221 14.95 -14.20 17.06
N SER A 222 14.18 -14.28 18.14
CA SER A 222 12.73 -14.52 18.10
C SER A 222 11.94 -13.37 17.45
N GLN A 223 12.34 -12.12 17.68
CA GLN A 223 11.74 -10.95 17.04
C GLN A 223 12.26 -10.78 15.60
N LYS A 224 13.51 -11.16 15.34
CA LYS A 224 14.10 -11.18 14.00
C LYS A 224 13.35 -12.12 13.06
N ALA A 225 13.01 -13.33 13.52
CA ALA A 225 12.22 -14.30 12.76
C ALA A 225 10.81 -13.76 12.41
N ARG A 226 10.20 -12.98 13.31
CA ARG A 226 8.87 -12.39 13.07
C ARG A 226 8.88 -11.26 12.06
N ILE A 227 9.92 -10.43 12.04
CA ILE A 227 10.07 -9.38 11.02
C ILE A 227 10.37 -10.04 9.66
N LEU A 228 11.13 -11.13 9.66
CA LEU A 228 11.41 -11.92 8.46
C LEU A 228 10.12 -12.52 7.85
N SER A 229 9.12 -12.91 8.66
CA SER A 229 7.85 -13.43 8.12
C SER A 229 7.04 -12.37 7.36
N LEU A 230 7.03 -11.12 7.83
CA LEU A 230 6.43 -9.99 7.11
C LEU A 230 7.13 -9.72 5.77
N PHE A 231 8.43 -10.01 5.72
CA PHE A 231 9.27 -9.81 4.54
C PHE A 231 9.07 -10.89 3.47
N ASN A 232 8.72 -12.11 3.86
CA ASN A 232 8.39 -13.19 2.92
C ASN A 232 7.19 -12.85 2.03
N ILE A 233 6.23 -12.04 2.52
CA ILE A 233 5.10 -11.56 1.73
C ILE A 233 5.58 -10.65 0.58
N GLY A 234 6.63 -9.86 0.79
CA GLY A 234 7.26 -9.02 -0.24
C GLY A 234 7.92 -9.84 -1.36
N PHE A 235 8.59 -10.96 -1.02
CA PHE A 235 9.13 -11.87 -2.03
C PHE A 235 8.03 -12.53 -2.88
N VAL A 236 6.91 -12.90 -2.25
CA VAL A 236 5.75 -13.46 -2.97
C VAL A 236 5.17 -12.42 -3.94
N LEU A 237 5.08 -11.15 -3.55
CA LEU A 237 4.65 -10.04 -4.43
C LEU A 237 5.53 -9.90 -5.67
N VAL A 238 6.85 -9.92 -5.50
CA VAL A 238 7.81 -9.87 -6.61
C VAL A 238 7.65 -11.10 -7.51
N GLY A 239 7.51 -12.28 -6.92
CA GLY A 239 7.29 -13.53 -7.66
C GLY A 239 6.00 -13.52 -8.49
N ILE A 240 4.90 -12.99 -7.94
CA ILE A 240 3.62 -12.83 -8.66
C ILE A 240 3.78 -11.84 -9.81
N SER A 241 4.46 -10.71 -9.59
CA SER A 241 4.71 -9.70 -10.64
C SER A 241 5.57 -10.26 -11.78
N ILE A 242 6.61 -11.03 -11.48
CA ILE A 242 7.41 -11.72 -12.50
C ILE A 242 6.58 -12.76 -13.25
N ALA A 243 5.79 -13.57 -12.54
CA ALA A 243 4.91 -14.55 -13.15
C ALA A 243 3.90 -13.89 -14.10
N ARG A 244 3.37 -12.72 -13.72
CA ARG A 244 2.52 -11.88 -14.58
C ARG A 244 3.28 -11.33 -15.78
N MET A 245 4.51 -10.84 -15.63
CA MET A 245 5.27 -10.34 -16.79
C MET A 245 5.56 -11.46 -17.80
N VAL A 246 5.77 -12.69 -17.33
CA VAL A 246 6.01 -13.87 -18.19
C VAL A 246 4.70 -14.37 -18.82
N ARG A 247 3.65 -14.57 -18.01
CA ARG A 247 2.36 -15.16 -18.46
C ARG A 247 1.41 -14.14 -19.07
N GLY A 248 1.51 -12.87 -18.71
CA GLY A 248 0.69 -11.76 -19.22
C GLY A 248 0.93 -11.49 -20.71
N ARG A 249 2.06 -11.94 -21.27
CA ARG A 249 2.25 -11.99 -22.73
C ARG A 249 1.45 -13.10 -23.41
N ALA A 250 1.12 -14.15 -22.67
CA ALA A 250 0.38 -15.31 -23.17
C ALA A 250 -1.13 -15.22 -22.87
N SER A 251 -1.53 -14.52 -21.80
CA SER A 251 -2.94 -14.30 -21.47
C SER A 251 -3.48 -13.03 -22.13
N THR A 252 -4.25 -13.23 -23.19
CA THR A 252 -4.88 -12.20 -24.03
C THR A 252 -6.29 -11.82 -23.56
N THR A 253 -6.80 -12.46 -22.51
CA THR A 253 -8.14 -12.20 -21.97
C THR A 253 -8.14 -11.06 -20.95
N GLU A 254 -9.09 -10.14 -21.07
CA GLU A 254 -9.27 -9.04 -20.11
C GLU A 254 -9.54 -9.58 -18.69
N GLY A 255 -10.35 -10.63 -18.55
CA GLY A 255 -10.61 -11.28 -17.25
C GLY A 255 -9.33 -11.78 -16.56
N GLY A 256 -8.41 -12.41 -17.30
CA GLY A 256 -7.16 -12.91 -16.75
C GLY A 256 -6.28 -11.77 -16.22
N GLN A 257 -6.05 -10.73 -17.02
CA GLN A 257 -5.21 -9.60 -16.63
C GLN A 257 -5.79 -8.84 -15.42
N THR A 258 -7.11 -8.64 -15.41
CA THR A 258 -7.80 -7.92 -14.33
C THR A 258 -7.81 -8.69 -13.01
N THR A 259 -7.77 -10.02 -13.06
CA THR A 259 -7.58 -10.87 -11.88
C THR A 259 -6.18 -10.68 -11.29
N TYR A 260 -5.13 -10.67 -12.12
CA TYR A 260 -3.76 -10.40 -11.66
C TYR A 260 -3.62 -9.00 -11.05
N GLU A 261 -4.23 -7.97 -11.64
CA GLU A 261 -4.21 -6.61 -11.10
C GLU A 261 -4.86 -6.53 -9.71
N SER A 262 -5.96 -7.25 -9.51
CA SER A 262 -6.65 -7.25 -8.21
C SER A 262 -5.92 -8.06 -7.15
N MET A 263 -5.26 -9.17 -7.52
CA MET A 263 -4.39 -9.90 -6.59
C MET A 263 -3.22 -9.01 -6.14
N GLU A 264 -2.62 -8.27 -7.06
CA GLU A 264 -1.52 -7.34 -6.75
C GLU A 264 -1.95 -6.24 -5.76
N ILE A 265 -3.11 -5.62 -5.99
CA ILE A 265 -3.70 -4.66 -5.04
C ILE A 265 -3.91 -5.29 -3.67
N LEU A 266 -4.44 -6.51 -3.61
CA LEU A 266 -4.71 -7.21 -2.36
C LEU A 266 -3.43 -7.49 -1.57
N PHE A 267 -2.42 -8.08 -2.20
CA PHE A 267 -1.17 -8.39 -1.53
C PHE A 267 -0.40 -7.11 -1.14
N SER A 268 -0.40 -6.08 -1.97
CA SER A 268 0.18 -4.77 -1.64
C SER A 268 -0.50 -4.15 -0.41
N THR A 269 -1.83 -4.23 -0.35
CA THR A 269 -2.63 -3.78 0.80
C THR A 269 -2.31 -4.59 2.05
N ILE A 270 -2.20 -5.92 1.94
CA ILE A 270 -1.79 -6.78 3.06
C ILE A 270 -0.43 -6.33 3.59
N VAL A 271 0.58 -6.15 2.73
CA VAL A 271 1.91 -5.70 3.16
C VAL A 271 1.85 -4.33 3.85
N ALA A 272 1.07 -3.39 3.32
CA ALA A 272 0.92 -2.07 3.92
C ALA A 272 0.22 -2.11 5.29
N VAL A 273 -0.79 -2.97 5.47
CA VAL A 273 -1.61 -3.04 6.68
C VAL A 273 -0.99 -3.92 7.77
N THR A 274 -0.32 -5.02 7.41
CA THR A 274 0.11 -6.07 8.35
C THR A 274 0.95 -5.53 9.52
N PRO A 275 1.95 -4.65 9.33
CA PRO A 275 2.74 -4.16 10.46
C PRO A 275 1.90 -3.43 11.51
N THR A 276 0.97 -2.57 11.05
CA THR A 276 0.06 -1.84 11.94
C THR A 276 -0.87 -2.82 12.66
N LEU A 277 -1.53 -3.70 11.92
CA LEU A 277 -2.44 -4.71 12.50
C LEU A 277 -1.71 -5.56 13.56
N TYR A 278 -0.50 -5.99 13.26
CA TYR A 278 0.32 -6.75 14.18
C TYR A 278 0.61 -5.97 15.48
N THR A 279 1.09 -4.73 15.37
CA THR A 279 1.42 -3.90 16.56
C THR A 279 0.20 -3.65 17.43
N LEU A 280 -0.96 -3.46 16.81
CA LEU A 280 -2.22 -3.18 17.50
C LEU A 280 -2.80 -4.45 18.16
N LEU A 281 -2.67 -5.62 17.54
CA LEU A 281 -3.10 -6.89 18.14
C LEU A 281 -2.23 -7.25 19.36
N LYS A 282 -0.91 -7.05 19.27
CA LYS A 282 0.00 -7.29 20.40
C LYS A 282 -0.29 -6.38 21.59
N SER A 283 -0.52 -5.09 21.35
CA SER A 283 -0.84 -4.14 22.44
C SER A 283 -2.14 -4.47 23.15
N LYS A 284 -3.11 -5.08 22.46
CA LYS A 284 -4.37 -5.55 23.08
C LYS A 284 -4.18 -6.84 23.89
N ALA A 285 -3.35 -7.76 23.42
CA ALA A 285 -3.02 -8.99 24.16
C ALA A 285 -2.32 -8.67 25.48
N GLU A 286 -1.40 -7.70 25.49
CA GLU A 286 -0.72 -7.23 26.71
C GLU A 286 -1.66 -6.46 27.66
N LYS A 287 -2.77 -5.89 27.16
CA LYS A 287 -3.79 -5.20 27.97
C LYS A 287 -4.94 -6.10 28.44
N SER A 288 -4.96 -7.39 28.06
CA SER A 288 -5.95 -8.33 28.57
C SER A 288 -5.55 -8.76 29.99
N PRO A 289 -6.43 -8.62 31.00
CA PRO A 289 -6.08 -8.91 32.38
C PRO A 289 -6.03 -10.43 32.59
N SER A 290 -4.92 -11.05 32.24
CA SER A 290 -4.52 -12.28 32.92
C SER A 290 -4.00 -11.87 34.29
N ASN A 291 -4.70 -12.30 35.34
CA ASN A 291 -4.26 -12.22 36.74
C ASN A 291 -2.76 -12.57 36.85
N MET A 292 -1.93 -11.54 36.94
CA MET A 292 -0.58 -11.65 37.45
C MET A 292 -0.48 -10.55 38.50
N GLU A 293 -0.78 -10.96 39.72
CA GLU A 293 -0.36 -10.27 40.93
C GLU A 293 1.16 -10.05 40.84
N SER A 294 1.55 -8.93 40.26
CA SER A 294 2.91 -8.44 40.34
C SER A 294 2.99 -7.68 41.65
N THR A 295 3.08 -8.43 42.75
CA THR A 295 3.66 -7.91 43.98
C THR A 295 5.07 -7.45 43.59
N VAL A 296 5.24 -6.14 43.39
CA VAL A 296 6.57 -5.55 43.28
C VAL A 296 7.20 -5.69 44.67
N ARG A 297 7.86 -6.83 44.88
CA ARG A 297 8.72 -7.05 46.03
C ARG A 297 9.99 -6.24 45.76
N VAL A 298 10.00 -5.00 46.25
CA VAL A 298 11.21 -4.17 46.28
C VAL A 298 12.27 -4.96 47.06
N PRO A 299 13.50 -5.13 46.54
CA PRO A 299 14.59 -5.68 47.33
C PRO A 299 14.82 -4.76 48.53
N SER A 300 14.63 -5.30 49.73
CA SER A 300 15.15 -4.71 50.96
C SER A 300 16.66 -4.62 50.81
N LEU A 301 17.16 -3.42 50.52
CA LEU A 301 18.57 -3.13 50.68
C LEU A 301 18.77 -2.82 52.17
N ALA A 302 19.17 -3.85 52.91
CA ALA A 302 19.75 -3.69 54.23
C ALA A 302 20.94 -2.74 54.13
N GLY A 303 20.89 -1.62 54.85
CA GLY A 303 22.02 -0.71 54.95
C GLY A 303 21.61 0.70 55.29
N SER A 304 21.39 0.95 56.58
CA SER A 304 21.74 2.18 57.31
C SER A 304 20.66 2.55 58.32
N THR A 305 20.73 1.89 59.47
CA THR A 305 20.03 2.25 60.70
C THR A 305 20.78 3.40 61.36
N TYR A 306 20.50 4.65 60.98
CA TYR A 306 20.75 5.82 61.81
C TYR A 306 20.03 7.04 61.22
N GLU A 307 19.40 7.83 62.09
CA GLU A 307 18.81 9.15 61.84
C GLU A 307 17.39 9.25 61.28
N LEU A 308 16.40 8.56 61.88
CA LEU A 308 15.01 9.05 61.76
C LEU A 308 14.16 8.77 63.01
N GLU A 309 14.75 8.83 64.20
CA GLU A 309 14.01 8.70 65.48
C GLU A 309 13.89 10.04 66.24
N ASN A 310 14.29 11.16 65.64
CA ASN A 310 14.34 12.47 66.32
C ASN A 310 13.44 13.58 65.71
N ALA A 311 12.45 13.22 64.90
CA ALA A 311 11.46 14.19 64.40
C ALA A 311 10.03 13.91 64.90
N LEU A 312 9.90 13.17 66.01
CA LEU A 312 8.62 12.83 66.66
C LEU A 312 8.25 13.76 67.82
N SER A 313 8.80 14.98 67.85
CA SER A 313 8.45 15.96 68.87
C SER A 313 8.50 17.37 68.32
N HIS A 314 7.45 17.80 67.61
CA HIS A 314 6.81 19.09 67.86
C HIS A 314 5.60 19.30 66.93
N GLU A 315 4.58 19.90 67.54
CA GLU A 315 3.43 20.61 66.96
C GLU A 315 2.13 19.82 66.69
N ASP A 316 1.28 19.95 67.71
CA ASP A 316 -0.18 19.93 67.67
C ASP A 316 -0.79 20.95 66.68
N ASP A 317 -2.03 20.64 66.33
CA ASP A 317 -3.15 21.49 65.92
C ASP A 317 -3.38 21.90 64.45
N SER A 318 -4.54 21.43 63.98
CA SER A 318 -5.55 22.17 63.20
C SER A 318 -5.43 22.29 61.66
N SER A 319 -6.49 21.78 61.03
CA SER A 319 -7.19 22.31 59.84
C SER A 319 -6.57 22.19 58.44
N THR A 320 -7.19 21.28 57.68
CA THR A 320 -7.74 21.48 56.31
C THR A 320 -7.20 22.65 55.48
N ALA A 321 -6.32 22.35 54.51
CA ALA A 321 -6.30 22.97 53.17
C ALA A 321 -5.27 22.25 52.28
N GLY A 322 -5.75 21.52 51.26
CA GLY A 322 -4.89 20.92 50.25
C GLY A 322 -4.24 21.99 49.37
N MET A 323 -2.94 22.23 49.59
CA MET A 323 -2.13 23.16 48.80
C MET A 323 -1.47 22.41 47.64
N PHE A 324 -1.82 22.82 46.42
CA PHE A 324 -1.21 22.43 45.16
C PHE A 324 0.30 22.74 45.16
N ILE A 325 1.15 21.73 44.92
CA ILE A 325 2.58 21.95 44.68
C ILE A 325 2.80 22.16 43.17
N HIS A 326 3.15 23.40 42.84
CA HIS A 326 3.63 23.82 41.53
C HIS A 326 5.11 23.43 41.39
N VAL A 327 5.43 22.50 40.48
CA VAL A 327 6.83 22.20 40.14
C VAL A 327 7.28 23.18 39.06
N ARG A 328 8.16 24.10 39.46
CA ARG A 328 8.87 25.04 38.58
C ARG A 328 10.05 24.30 37.95
N ASN A 329 10.05 24.18 36.62
CA ASN A 329 11.23 23.77 35.84
C ASN A 329 12.38 24.75 36.11
N GLN A 330 13.56 24.23 36.46
CA GLN A 330 14.81 24.99 36.41
C GLN A 330 15.72 24.43 35.31
N ASP A 331 16.38 25.38 34.67
CA ASP A 331 16.96 25.33 33.34
C ASP A 331 18.28 24.57 33.23
N TRP A 332 18.50 24.11 32.00
CA TRP A 332 19.75 23.56 31.49
C TRP A 332 20.88 24.58 31.56
N GLY A 333 21.94 24.26 32.31
CA GLY A 333 23.21 24.98 32.29
C GLY A 333 23.91 24.84 30.93
N THR A 334 24.00 25.94 30.19
CA THR A 334 24.88 26.10 29.04
C THR A 334 26.17 26.78 29.48
N GLY A 335 27.32 26.22 29.09
CA GLY A 335 28.62 26.84 29.31
C GLY A 335 28.98 27.86 28.23
N LYS A 336 29.68 28.94 28.63
CA LYS A 336 30.91 29.51 28.02
C LYS A 336 31.18 30.96 28.47
N SER A 337 32.45 31.36 28.34
CA SER A 337 33.12 32.68 28.54
C SER A 337 33.61 32.95 29.98
N ALA A 338 34.91 32.85 30.31
CA ALA A 338 36.18 33.49 29.88
C ALA A 338 36.63 34.57 30.90
N PRO A 339 37.93 34.65 31.27
CA PRO A 339 38.40 35.51 32.36
C PRO A 339 38.82 36.92 31.93
N LYS A 340 38.76 37.82 32.92
CA LYS A 340 39.35 39.17 33.06
C LYS A 340 40.47 39.53 32.06
N ILE A 341 40.35 40.69 31.40
CA ILE A 341 40.90 42.01 31.78
C ILE A 341 39.93 43.08 31.28
#